data_AF-A0A392NFR5-F1
#
_entry.id   AF-A0A392NFR5-F1
#
_cell.length_a   1.000
_cell.length_b   1.000
_cell.length_c   1.000
_cell.angle_alpha   90.00
_cell.angle_beta   90.00
_cell.angle_gamma   90.00
#
_symmetry.space_group_name_H-M   'P 1'
#
loop_
_entity.id
_entity.type
_entity.pdbx_description
1 polymer ?
#
loop_
_entity_poly.entity_id
_entity_poly.type
_entity_poly.pdbx_seq_one_letter_code
_entity_poly.pdbx_strand_id
1 'polypeptide(L)' 'LAGDFQSSTSTIDVLADVKSEKIVVLGGNGFVGSAICKAAVSKGIEVISLNRSGRPNYSDSWIDQVTWVSGMLT' A
#
# COMPACT_ATOMS: atom_id res chain seq x y z
N LEU A 1 -50.83 -23.40 -20.50
CA LEU A 1 -50.39 -22.29 -19.62
C LEU A 1 -49.21 -22.82 -18.80
N ALA A 2 -48.02 -22.87 -19.40
CA ALA A 2 -46.79 -23.11 -18.67
C ALA A 2 -46.14 -21.73 -18.51
N GLY A 3 -46.13 -21.20 -17.30
CA GLY A 3 -45.47 -19.94 -17.00
C GLY A 3 -44.00 -20.22 -16.70
N ASP A 4 -43.12 -19.75 -17.57
CA ASP A 4 -41.69 -19.81 -17.35
C ASP A 4 -41.32 -18.86 -16.20
N PHE A 5 -40.73 -19.42 -15.13
CA PHE A 5 -40.20 -18.65 -14.01
C PHE A 5 -38.87 -17.99 -14.42
N GLN A 6 -38.90 -16.68 -14.71
CA GLN A 6 -37.70 -15.88 -14.95
C GLN A 6 -36.95 -15.64 -13.63
N SER A 7 -35.97 -16.48 -13.34
CA SER A 7 -34.97 -16.21 -12.31
C SER A 7 -34.05 -15.08 -12.79
N SER A 8 -34.41 -13.83 -12.50
CA SER A 8 -33.54 -12.68 -12.70
C SER A 8 -32.36 -12.77 -11.72
N THR A 9 -31.26 -13.40 -12.15
CA THR A 9 -29.96 -13.26 -11.51
C THR A 9 -29.50 -11.82 -11.72
N SER A 10 -29.93 -10.93 -10.84
CA SER A 10 -29.26 -9.66 -10.61
C SER A 10 -27.99 -9.98 -9.83
N THR A 11 -26.86 -10.04 -10.52
CA THR A 11 -25.55 -10.00 -9.86
C THR A 11 -25.52 -8.73 -9.01
N ILE A 12 -25.11 -8.86 -7.76
CA ILE A 12 -25.10 -7.75 -6.81
C ILE A 12 -23.89 -6.86 -7.17
N ASP A 13 -24.13 -5.71 -7.77
CA ASP A 13 -23.12 -4.68 -8.09
C ASP A 13 -22.69 -3.89 -6.84
N VAL A 14 -22.27 -4.59 -5.77
CA VAL A 14 -21.65 -3.94 -4.62
C VAL A 14 -20.25 -3.51 -5.02
N LEU A 15 -20.09 -2.21 -5.29
CA LEU A 15 -18.78 -1.56 -5.36
C LEU A 15 -18.16 -1.63 -3.96
N ALA A 16 -17.37 -2.66 -3.71
CA ALA A 16 -16.57 -2.73 -2.49
C ALA A 16 -15.49 -1.64 -2.55
N ASP A 17 -15.53 -0.71 -1.60
CA ASP A 17 -14.42 0.23 -1.36
C ASP A 17 -13.25 -0.56 -0.75
N VAL A 18 -12.39 -1.10 -1.61
CA VAL A 18 -11.16 -1.77 -1.18
C VAL A 18 -10.19 -0.67 -0.76
N LYS A 19 -10.24 -0.30 0.51
CA LYS A 19 -9.32 0.68 1.09
C LYS A 19 -7.93 0.07 1.19
N SER A 20 -7.01 0.47 0.32
CA SER A 20 -5.62 0.02 0.36
C SER A 20 -4.99 0.29 1.73
N GLU A 21 -4.38 -0.72 2.33
CA GLU A 21 -3.65 -0.52 3.58
C GLU A 21 -2.44 0.40 3.36
N LYS A 22 -2.23 1.29 4.32
CA LYS A 22 -1.15 2.29 4.29
C LYS A 22 -0.40 2.31 5.60
N ILE A 23 0.92 2.30 5.54
CA ILE A 23 1.79 2.34 6.72
C ILE A 23 2.78 3.50 6.64
N VAL A 24 3.13 4.02 7.82
CA VAL A 24 4.21 5.01 7.98
C VAL A 24 5.35 4.37 8.75
N VAL A 25 6.56 4.40 8.17
CA VAL A 25 7.79 3.85 8.76
C VAL A 25 8.71 4.99 9.15
N LEU A 26 8.85 5.20 10.46
CA LEU A 26 9.83 6.13 11.02
C LEU A 26 11.23 5.50 10.94
N GLY A 27 12.17 6.19 10.30
CA GLY A 27 13.53 5.69 10.13
C GLY A 27 13.67 4.61 9.06
N GLY A 28 12.95 4.70 7.93
CA GLY A 28 13.00 3.70 6.86
C GLY A 28 14.36 3.50 6.16
N ASN A 29 15.34 4.38 6.42
CA ASN A 29 16.74 4.19 6.00
C ASN A 29 17.57 3.30 6.96
N GLY A 30 17.01 2.92 8.11
CA GLY A 30 17.68 2.04 9.08
C GLY A 30 17.61 0.56 8.71
N PHE A 31 18.30 -0.27 9.50
CA PHE A 31 18.33 -1.72 9.31
C PHE A 31 16.94 -2.37 9.34
N VAL A 32 16.15 -2.08 10.38
CA VAL A 32 14.79 -2.62 10.52
C VAL A 32 13.80 -1.90 9.59
N GLY A 33 13.89 -0.57 9.51
CA GLY A 33 12.97 0.24 8.71
C GLY A 33 12.99 -0.12 7.22
N SER A 34 14.17 -0.36 6.66
CA SER A 34 14.30 -0.77 5.26
C SER A 34 13.70 -2.16 4.99
N ALA A 35 13.90 -3.11 5.90
CA ALA A 35 13.29 -4.44 5.80
C ALA A 35 11.76 -4.38 5.86
N ILE A 36 11.20 -3.53 6.74
CA ILE A 36 9.75 -3.29 6.82
C ILE A 36 9.23 -2.66 5.52
N CYS A 37 9.88 -1.61 5.02
CA CYS A 37 9.49 -0.96 3.76
C CYS A 37 9.46 -1.98 2.60
N LYS A 38 10.51 -2.78 2.48
CA LYS A 38 10.61 -3.82 1.44
C LYS A 38 9.50 -4.88 1.57
N ALA A 39 9.23 -5.35 2.79
CA ALA A 39 8.20 -6.35 3.04
C ALA A 39 6.78 -5.81 2.78
N ALA A 40 6.52 -4.54 3.11
CA ALA A 40 5.23 -3.90 2.89
C ALA A 40 4.97 -3.64 1.41
N VAL A 41 5.98 -3.15 0.67
CA VAL A 41 5.89 -3.00 -0.80
C VAL A 41 5.60 -4.34 -1.47
N SER A 42 6.25 -5.43 -1.06
CA SER A 42 6.01 -6.78 -1.59
C SER A 42 4.57 -7.27 -1.36
N LYS A 43 3.89 -6.75 -0.33
CA LYS A 43 2.49 -7.05 -0.02
C LYS A 43 1.50 -6.14 -0.74
N GLY A 44 1.97 -5.17 -1.55
CA GLY A 44 1.11 -4.18 -2.19
C GLY A 44 0.57 -3.11 -1.22
N ILE A 45 1.14 -2.99 -0.03
CA ILE A 45 0.78 -2.00 0.98
C ILE A 45 1.45 -0.68 0.62
N GLU A 46 0.73 0.43 0.72
CA GLU A 46 1.30 1.75 0.48
C GLU A 46 2.25 2.12 1.63
N VAL A 47 3.50 2.45 1.31
CA VAL A 47 4.52 2.76 2.31
C VAL A 47 4.93 4.22 2.23
N ILE A 48 4.84 4.91 3.37
CA ILE A 48 5.48 6.21 3.58
C ILE A 48 6.65 6.02 4.53
N SER A 49 7.86 6.39 4.12
CA SER A 49 8.99 6.48 5.03
C SER A 49 9.23 7.92 5.44
N LEU A 50 9.32 8.16 6.75
CA LEU A 50 9.76 9.43 7.30
C LEU A 50 11.14 9.25 7.93
N ASN A 51 12.12 10.00 7.44
CA ASN A 51 13.45 10.01 8.03
C ASN A 51 14.15 11.35 7.77
N ARG A 52 15.24 11.63 8.49
CA ARG A 52 15.96 12.92 8.39
C ARG A 52 16.60 13.17 7.03
N SER A 53 17.02 12.12 6.33
CA SER A 53 17.77 12.21 5.07
C SER A 53 16.91 12.03 3.82
N GLY A 54 15.61 11.75 3.97
CA GLY A 54 14.71 11.44 2.87
C GLY A 54 15.04 10.12 2.18
N ARG A 55 15.00 10.14 0.85
CA ARG A 55 15.20 8.95 0.01
C ARG A 55 16.66 8.44 0.11
N PRO A 56 16.89 7.13 0.25
CA PRO A 56 18.25 6.58 0.23
C PRO A 56 18.94 6.76 -1.13
N ASN A 57 20.27 6.88 -1.14
CA ASN A 57 21.09 7.14 -2.34
C ASN A 57 21.37 5.90 -3.21
N TYR A 58 20.89 4.72 -2.82
CA TYR A 58 20.98 3.51 -3.64
C TYR A 58 19.67 3.29 -4.42
N SER A 59 19.76 2.60 -5.55
CA SER A 59 18.61 2.29 -6.41
C SER A 59 18.21 0.83 -6.23
N ASP A 60 16.96 0.59 -5.85
CA ASP A 60 16.32 -0.72 -5.79
C ASP A 60 14.82 -0.52 -6.09
N SER A 61 14.18 -1.53 -6.70
CA SER A 61 12.82 -1.40 -7.27
C SER A 61 11.73 -1.11 -6.23
N TRP A 62 11.95 -1.51 -4.98
CA TRP A 62 11.03 -1.22 -3.88
C TRP A 62 11.14 0.23 -3.39
N ILE A 63 12.28 0.90 -3.60
CA ILE A 63 12.51 2.27 -3.12
C ILE A 63 11.64 3.25 -3.92
N ASP A 64 11.43 2.98 -5.21
CA ASP A 64 10.55 3.77 -6.09
C ASP A 64 9.07 3.65 -5.74
N GLN A 65 8.69 2.59 -5.02
CA GLN A 65 7.33 2.34 -4.56
C GLN A 65 7.06 2.93 -3.17
N VAL A 66 8.10 3.41 -2.49
CA VAL A 66 7.99 4.06 -1.18
C VAL A 66 7.92 5.57 -1.36
N THR A 67 6.97 6.21 -0.70
CA THR A 67 6.95 7.68 -0.59
C THR A 67 7.93 8.11 0.50
N TRP A 68 8.98 8.84 0.12
CA TRP A 68 10.01 9.30 1.06
C TRP A 68 9.74 10.74 1.49
N VAL A 69 9.53 10.92 2.79
CA VAL A 69 9.34 12.22 3.42
C VAL A 69 10.57 12.55 4.23
N SER A 70 11.27 13.61 3.83
CA SER A 70 12.34 14.18 4.63
C SER A 70 11.72 15.02 5.76
N GLY A 71 12.02 14.68 7.01
CA GLY A 71 11.45 15.38 8.16
C GLY A 71 12.13 15.07 9.48
N MET A 72 12.06 16.02 10.39
CA MET A 72 12.51 15.92 11.78
C MET A 72 11.29 16.16 12.68
N LEU A 73 11.02 15.24 13.61
CA LEU A 73 9.84 15.28 14.49
C LEU A 73 10.10 16.15 15.74
N THR A 74 10.77 17.29 15.60
CA THR A 74 11.19 18.14 16.74
C THR A 74 10.76 19.57 16.54
#